data_AF-A0A7K3YFZ9-F1
#
_entry.id   AF-A0A7K3YFZ9-F1
#
_cell.length_a   1.000
_cell.length_b   1.000
_cell.length_c   1.000
_cell.angle_alpha   90.00
_cell.angle_beta   90.00
_cell.angle_gamma   90.00
#
_symmetry.space_group_name_H-M   'P 1'
#
loop_
_entity.id
_entity.type
_entity.pdbx_description
1 polymer ?
#
loop_
_entity_poly.entity_id
_entity_poly.type
_entity_poly.pdbx_seq_one_letter_code
_entity_poly.pdbx_strand_id
1 'polypeptide(L)' 'MAHHNGPRKKTRYKFKKDLRKRGIPPVTSIIQDFEIGQKVHVVVEPSIQ' A
#
# COMPACT_ATOMS: atom_id res chain seq x y z
N MET A 1 22.04 11.00 8.65
CA MET A 1 20.63 10.57 8.86
C MET A 1 19.72 11.42 7.97
N ALA A 2 18.53 10.96 7.57
CA ALA A 2 17.63 11.82 6.78
C ALA A 2 17.08 12.98 7.66
N HIS A 3 17.46 14.21 7.33
CA HIS A 3 17.21 15.43 8.12
C HIS A 3 15.79 16.03 7.96
N HIS A 4 15.01 15.58 6.97
CA HIS A 4 13.63 16.04 6.73
C HIS A 4 12.58 15.17 7.42
N ASN A 5 11.35 15.67 7.60
CA ASN A 5 10.19 14.93 8.14
C ASN A 5 9.03 14.80 7.13
N GLY A 6 9.35 14.61 5.84
CA GLY A 6 8.34 14.44 4.81
C GLY A 6 7.50 13.15 4.98
N PRO A 7 6.28 13.10 4.40
CA PRO A 7 5.34 11.99 4.57
C PRO A 7 5.85 10.65 4.01
N ARG A 8 6.74 10.67 3.01
CA ARG A 8 7.37 9.46 2.42
C ARG A 8 8.79 9.20 2.98
N LYS A 9 9.13 9.75 4.15
CA LYS A 9 10.44 9.53 4.77
C LYS A 9 10.65 8.05 5.10
N LYS A 10 11.81 7.50 4.71
CA LYS A 10 12.22 6.12 5.02
C LYS A 10 11.19 5.06 4.59
N THR A 11 10.41 5.30 3.55
CA THR A 11 9.40 4.34 3.05
C THR A 11 9.93 3.39 1.97
N ARG A 12 11.24 3.44 1.62
CA ARG A 12 11.84 2.64 0.53
C ARG A 12 11.35 1.19 0.51
N TYR A 13 11.41 0.48 1.64
CA TYR A 13 10.97 -0.92 1.72
C TYR A 13 9.48 -1.08 2.06
N LYS A 14 8.85 -0.07 2.68
CA LYS A 14 7.40 -0.08 2.97
C LYS A 14 6.55 0.06 1.70
N PHE A 15 7.03 0.83 0.73
CA PHE A 15 6.36 1.07 -0.56
C PHE A 15 6.99 0.28 -1.71
N LYS A 16 8.00 -0.55 -1.45
CA LYS A 16 8.57 -1.41 -2.48
C LYS A 16 7.68 -2.64 -2.66
N LYS A 17 7.18 -2.83 -3.87
CA LYS A 17 6.55 -4.08 -4.28
C LYS A 17 7.56 -5.20 -4.49
N ASP A 18 7.12 -6.42 -4.20
CA ASP A 18 7.83 -7.63 -4.59
C ASP A 18 7.96 -7.70 -6.11
N LEU A 19 9.03 -8.33 -6.60
CA LEU A 19 9.36 -8.40 -8.03
C LEU A 19 8.19 -8.90 -8.90
N ARG A 20 7.45 -9.90 -8.42
CA ARG A 20 6.33 -10.55 -9.14
C ARG A 20 4.96 -9.95 -8.85
N LYS A 21 4.88 -8.94 -7.98
CA LYS A 21 3.64 -8.23 -7.62
C LYS A 21 3.59 -6.80 -8.17
N ARG A 22 4.50 -6.48 -9.11
CA ARG A 22 4.56 -5.18 -9.78
C ARG A 22 3.39 -5.01 -10.74
N GLY A 23 3.05 -3.76 -11.05
CA GLY A 23 1.88 -3.41 -11.86
C GLY A 23 0.69 -2.98 -11.01
N ILE A 24 -0.44 -2.72 -11.66
CA ILE A 24 -1.70 -2.35 -11.00
C ILE A 24 -2.30 -3.63 -10.39
N PRO A 25 -2.84 -3.59 -9.16
CA PRO A 25 -3.52 -4.74 -8.58
C PRO A 25 -4.77 -5.14 -9.39
N PRO A 26 -5.20 -6.41 -9.31
CA PRO A 26 -6.38 -6.87 -10.04
C PRO A 26 -7.65 -6.16 -9.55
N VAL A 27 -8.60 -5.94 -10.45
CA VAL A 27 -9.87 -5.25 -10.19
C VAL A 27 -10.65 -5.88 -9.03
N THR A 28 -10.54 -7.20 -8.86
CA THR A 28 -11.18 -7.95 -7.77
C THR A 28 -10.77 -7.47 -6.37
N SER A 29 -9.54 -6.96 -6.22
CA SER A 29 -9.06 -6.43 -4.93
C SER A 29 -9.58 -5.03 -4.61
N ILE A 30 -10.12 -4.32 -5.61
CA ILE A 30 -10.57 -2.92 -5.48
C ILE A 30 -12.08 -2.88 -5.17
N ILE A 31 -12.87 -3.77 -5.77
CA ILE A 31 -14.35 -3.79 -5.64
C ILE A 31 -14.78 -4.56 -4.37
N GLN A 32 -13.92 -4.66 -3.36
CA GLN A 32 -14.27 -5.39 -2.14
C GLN A 32 -15.14 -4.51 -1.23
N ASP A 33 -16.34 -4.99 -0.91
CA ASP A 33 -17.21 -4.37 0.08
C ASP A 33 -16.87 -4.87 1.49
N PHE A 34 -16.99 -3.98 2.47
CA PHE A 34 -16.74 -4.27 3.88
C PHE A 34 -17.90 -3.79 4.74
N GLU A 35 -18.25 -4.58 5.77
CA GLU A 35 -19.30 -4.23 6.72
C GLU A 35 -18.74 -3.67 8.03
N ILE A 36 -19.59 -2.98 8.79
CA ILE A 36 -19.21 -2.39 10.08
C ILE A 36 -18.85 -3.50 11.06
N GLY A 37 -17.67 -3.40 11.67
CA GLY A 37 -17.16 -4.38 12.64
C GLY A 37 -16.24 -5.44 12.03
N GLN A 38 -16.09 -5.48 10.70
CA GLN A 38 -15.15 -6.38 10.04
C GLN A 38 -13.70 -5.96 10.30
N LYS A 39 -12.83 -6.94 10.56
CA LYS A 39 -11.38 -6.71 10.72
C LYS A 39 -10.70 -6.79 9.36
N VAL A 40 -9.87 -5.79 9.05
CA VAL A 40 -9.14 -5.68 7.78
C VAL A 40 -7.67 -5.41 7.99
N HIS A 41 -6.85 -5.74 6.99
CA HIS A 41 -5.43 -5.43 6.99
C HIS A 41 -5.18 -4.09 6.28
N VAL A 42 -4.57 -3.13 6.99
CA VAL A 42 -4.14 -1.87 6.40
C VAL A 42 -2.75 -2.05 5.80
N VAL A 43 -2.71 -2.41 4.52
CA VAL A 43 -1.47 -2.56 3.73
C VAL A 43 -1.48 -1.51 2.61
N VAL A 44 -0.38 -0.79 2.46
CA VAL A 44 -0.29 0.28 1.46
C VAL A 44 -0.01 -0.31 0.09
N GLU A 45 -0.79 0.13 -0.88
CA GLU A 45 -0.67 -0.26 -2.29
C GLU A 45 0.04 0.86 -3.07
N PRO A 46 1.37 0.78 -3.29
CA PRO A 46 2.19 1.90 -3.76
C PRO A 46 2.03 2.22 -5.25
N SER A 47 1.26 1.43 -6.01
CA SER A 47 0.95 1.72 -7.41
C SER A 47 -0.17 2.76 -7.57
N ILE A 48 -0.85 3.12 -6.48
CA ILE A 48 -1.86 4.18 -6.40
C ILE A 48 -1.29 5.24 -5.45
N GLN A 49 -1.34 6.53 -5.84
CA GLN A 49 -0.77 7.64 -5.07
C GLN A 49 -1.84 8.65 -4.63
#